data_AF-M7ZJK6-F1
#
_entry.id   AF-M7ZJK6-F1
#
_cell.length_a   1.000
_cell.length_b   1.000
_cell.length_c   1.000
_cell.angle_alpha   90.00
_cell.angle_beta   90.00
_cell.angle_gamma   90.00
#
_symmetry.space_group_name_H-M   'P 1'
#
loop_
_entity.id
_entity.type
_entity.pdbx_description
1 polymer ?
#
loop_
_entity_poly.entity_id
_entity_poly.type
_entity_poly.pdbx_seq_one_letter_code
_entity_poly.pdbx_strand_id
1 'polypeptide(L)'
;MAFKKDDNFGEWYSEVVVNSEIIEYHDISGCYILRPWAMEIWELLKEFFDAEIKKLKLKSYYFPLFVTVNVVQKKKDHFEDFAPEVNDVRVII
;
A
#
# COMPACT_ATOMS: atom_id res chain seq x y z
N MET A 1 -5.44 -17.04 -19.78
CA MET A 1 -5.44 -17.40 -18.35
C MET A 1 -5.41 -18.91 -18.25
N ALA A 2 -4.41 -19.45 -17.56
CA ALA A 2 -4.23 -20.87 -17.36
C ALA A 2 -5.03 -21.40 -16.14
N PHE A 3 -5.37 -20.53 -15.21
CA PHE A 3 -6.09 -20.89 -13.98
C PHE A 3 -7.53 -20.37 -13.97
N LYS A 4 -8.42 -21.09 -13.28
CA LYS A 4 -9.77 -20.64 -12.97
C LYS A 4 -9.82 -20.06 -11.56
N LYS A 5 -10.64 -19.03 -11.39
CA LYS A 5 -10.83 -18.32 -10.12
C LYS A 5 -11.17 -19.25 -8.94
N ASP A 6 -12.06 -20.22 -9.18
CA ASP A 6 -12.58 -21.10 -8.12
C ASP A 6 -11.62 -22.26 -7.78
N ASP A 7 -10.69 -22.59 -8.69
CA ASP A 7 -9.77 -23.73 -8.52
C ASP A 7 -8.43 -23.29 -7.91
N ASN A 8 -7.88 -22.18 -8.41
CA ASN A 8 -6.63 -21.61 -7.91
C ASN A 8 -6.67 -20.09 -7.97
N PHE A 9 -7.26 -19.50 -6.93
CA PHE A 9 -7.48 -18.05 -6.84
C PHE A 9 -6.17 -17.26 -6.86
N GLY A 10 -5.10 -17.76 -6.21
CA GLY A 10 -3.83 -17.05 -6.10
C GLY A 10 -3.16 -16.86 -7.46
N GLU A 11 -2.99 -17.95 -8.20
CA GLU A 11 -2.40 -17.90 -9.54
C GLU A 11 -3.31 -17.18 -10.54
N TRP A 12 -4.62 -17.39 -10.45
CA TRP A 12 -5.59 -16.67 -11.27
C TRP A 12 -5.50 -15.15 -11.05
N TYR A 13 -5.42 -14.69 -9.79
CA TYR A 13 -5.32 -13.27 -9.47
C TYR A 13 -4.03 -12.68 -10.02
N SER A 14 -2.89 -13.34 -9.80
CA SER A 14 -1.58 -12.94 -10.34
C SER A 14 -1.62 -12.82 -11.87
N GLU A 15 -2.18 -13.82 -12.55
CA GLU A 15 -2.34 -13.76 -14.01
C GLU A 15 -3.22 -12.59 -14.45
N VAL A 16 -4.33 -12.33 -13.75
CA VAL A 16 -5.24 -11.24 -14.12
C VAL A 16 -4.54 -9.89 -13.98
N VAL A 17 -3.91 -9.61 -12.84
CA VAL A 17 -3.32 -8.28 -12.57
C VAL A 17 -2.10 -7.99 -13.43
N VAL A 18 -1.33 -9.01 -13.81
CA VAL A 18 -0.17 -8.86 -14.71
C VAL A 18 -0.63 -8.76 -16.16
N ASN A 19 -1.50 -9.67 -16.63
CA ASN A 19 -1.92 -9.68 -18.03
C ASN A 19 -2.83 -8.50 -18.40
N SER A 20 -3.47 -7.88 -17.40
CA SER A 20 -4.25 -6.65 -17.60
C SER A 20 -3.42 -5.37 -17.45
N GLU A 21 -2.10 -5.50 -17.31
CA GLU A 21 -1.16 -4.38 -17.18
C GLU A 21 -1.49 -3.44 -16.01
N ILE A 22 -2.06 -3.96 -14.91
CA ILE A 22 -2.31 -3.20 -13.68
C ILE A 22 -1.00 -3.09 -12.88
N ILE A 23 -0.30 -4.21 -12.72
CA ILE A 23 0.94 -4.27 -11.93
C ILE A 23 2.07 -4.92 -12.69
N GLU A 24 3.29 -4.61 -12.26
CA GLU A 24 4.50 -5.29 -12.67
C GLU A 24 5.32 -5.66 -11.41
N TYR A 25 5.87 -6.87 -11.40
CA TYR A 25 6.67 -7.33 -10.27
C TYR A 25 8.00 -6.57 -10.23
N HIS A 26 8.38 -6.13 -9.02
CA HIS A 26 9.69 -5.56 -8.77
C HIS A 26 10.62 -6.63 -8.17
N ASP A 27 11.93 -6.43 -8.29
CA ASP A 27 12.94 -7.32 -7.70
C ASP A 27 12.96 -7.32 -6.16
N ILE A 28 12.22 -6.40 -5.54
CA ILE A 28 12.08 -6.31 -4.09
C ILE A 28 10.82 -7.08 -3.70
N SER A 29 11.00 -8.12 -2.89
CA SER A 29 9.89 -8.93 -2.40
C SER A 29 8.85 -8.06 -1.69
N GLY A 30 7.59 -8.20 -2.09
CA GLY A 30 6.48 -7.41 -1.55
C GLY A 30 6.30 -6.04 -2.19
N CYS A 31 7.16 -5.63 -3.12
CA CYS A 31 7.00 -4.39 -3.89
C CYS A 31 6.49 -4.66 -5.30
N TYR A 32 5.59 -3.80 -5.76
CA TYR A 32 4.99 -3.86 -7.09
C TYR A 32 5.05 -2.49 -7.73
N ILE A 33 5.37 -2.45 -9.03
CA ILE A 33 5.25 -1.25 -9.83
C ILE A 33 3.78 -1.13 -10.25
N LEU A 34 3.13 -0.04 -9.84
CA LEU A 34 1.78 0.28 -10.27
C LEU A 34 1.84 0.95 -11.64
N ARG A 35 1.22 0.34 -12.64
CA ARG A 35 1.16 0.86 -14.01
C ARG A 35 0.11 1.97 -14.13
N PRO A 36 0.08 2.76 -15.23
CA PRO A 36 -0.83 3.88 -15.38
C PRO A 36 -2.30 3.53 -15.08
N TRP A 37 -2.76 2.35 -15.51
CA TRP A 37 -4.14 1.93 -15.26
C TRP A 37 -4.45 1.73 -13.76
N ALA A 38 -3.52 1.18 -12.98
CA ALA A 38 -3.66 1.10 -11.52
C ALA A 38 -3.63 2.48 -10.87
N MET A 39 -2.77 3.37 -11.35
CA MET A 39 -2.65 4.72 -10.84
C MET A 39 -3.91 5.56 -11.11
N GLU A 40 -4.55 5.41 -12.26
CA GLU A 40 -5.83 6.07 -12.57
C GLU A 40 -6.93 5.65 -11.59
N ILE A 41 -7.04 4.36 -11.27
CA ILE A 41 -8.01 3.86 -10.27
C ILE A 41 -7.73 4.51 -8.91
N TRP A 42 -6.46 4.59 -8.53
CA TRP A 42 -6.04 5.22 -7.27
C TRP A 42 -6.35 6.72 -7.22
N GLU A 43 -6.11 7.45 -8.32
CA GLU A 43 -6.42 8.88 -8.42
C GLU A 43 -7.92 9.14 -8.28
N LEU A 44 -8.77 8.35 -8.96
CA LEU A 44 -10.23 8.46 -8.84
C LEU A 44 -10.72 8.23 -7.41
N LEU A 45 -10.17 7.22 -6.72
CA LEU A 45 -10.49 6.96 -5.32
C LEU A 45 -10.05 8.13 -4.43
N LYS A 46 -8.83 8.64 -4.63
CA LYS A 46 -8.30 9.75 -3.86
C LYS A 46 -9.13 11.02 -4.04
N GLU A 47 -9.51 11.35 -5.27
CA GLU A 47 -10.35 12.51 -5.57
C GLU A 47 -11.72 12.43 -4.89
N PHE A 48 -12.36 11.26 -4.95
CA PHE A 48 -13.62 11.01 -4.26
C PHE A 48 -13.49 11.22 -2.75
N PHE A 49 -12.50 10.59 -2.11
CA PHE A 49 -12.28 10.72 -0.67
C PHE A 49 -11.92 12.14 -0.25
N ASP A 50 -11.07 12.84 -1.01
CA ASP A 50 -10.68 14.22 -0.73
C ASP A 50 -11.89 15.17 -0.79
N ALA A 51 -12.81 14.96 -1.73
CA ALA A 51 -14.06 15.71 -1.82
C ALA A 51 -14.95 15.50 -0.57
N GLU A 52 -15.09 14.27 -0.08
CA GLU A 52 -15.87 13.98 1.12
C GLU A 52 -15.22 14.56 2.39
N ILE A 53 -13.90 14.45 2.55
CA ILE A 53 -13.15 15.00 3.68
C ILE A 53 -13.29 16.54 3.73
N LYS A 54 -13.25 17.20 2.56
CA LYS A 54 -13.44 18.66 2.46
C LYS A 54 -14.83 19.11 2.91
N LYS A 55 -15.89 18.31 2.69
CA LYS A 55 -17.25 18.61 3.21
C LYS A 55 -17.27 18.65 4.74
N LEU A 56 -16.43 17.83 5.38
CA LEU A 56 -16.27 17.79 6.83
C LEU A 56 -15.40 18.93 7.39
N LYS A 57 -14.92 19.85 6.53
CA LYS A 57 -14.03 20.98 6.88
C LYS A 57 -12.71 20.54 7.52
N LEU A 58 -12.30 19.30 7.28
CA LEU A 58 -11.01 18.78 7.71
C LEU A 58 -9.89 19.33 6.82
N LYS A 59 -8.72 19.58 7.41
CA LYS A 59 -7.53 20.03 6.68
C LYS A 59 -6.54 18.88 6.57
N SER A 60 -6.01 18.68 5.38
CA SER A 60 -4.96 17.70 5.14
C SER A 60 -3.63 18.21 5.72
N TYR A 61 -2.93 17.34 6.45
CA TYR A 61 -1.59 17.59 6.97
C TYR A 61 -0.64 16.54 6.42
N TYR A 62 0.60 16.94 6.12
CA TYR A 62 1.66 16.02 5.71
C TYR A 62 2.70 15.91 6.81
N PHE A 63 2.89 14.71 7.32
CA PHE A 63 3.90 14.41 8.32
C PHE A 63 5.14 13.81 7.66
N PRO A 64 6.34 13.95 8.28
CA PRO A 64 7.53 13.29 7.78
C PRO A 64 7.35 11.77 7.73
N LEU A 65 7.71 11.16 6.60
CA LEU A 65 7.72 9.70 6.44
C LEU A 65 8.81 9.04 7.30
N PHE A 66 9.93 9.73 7.49
CA PHE A 66 11.02 9.23 8.31
C PHE A 66 10.85 9.67 9.77
N VAL A 67 10.88 8.69 10.66
CA VAL A 67 10.89 8.87 12.11
C VAL A 67 12.15 8.24 12.68
N THR A 68 12.76 8.88 13.67
CA THR A 68 13.95 8.31 14.31
C THR A 68 13.58 7.07 15.12
N VAL A 69 14.46 6.06 15.11
CA VAL A 69 14.28 4.80 15.86
C VAL A 69 13.99 5.08 17.34
N ASN A 70 14.63 6.10 17.92
CA ASN A 70 14.41 6.49 19.32
C ASN A 70 12.96 6.93 19.61
N VAL A 71 12.27 7.55 18.64
CA VAL A 71 10.87 7.97 18.81
C VAL A 71 9.92 6.79 18.66
N VAL A 72 10.22 5.86 17.74
CA VAL A 72 9.47 4.60 17.57
C VAL A 72 9.61 3.72 18.82
N GLN A 73 10.82 3.61 19.35
CA GLN A 73 11.13 2.73 20.47
C GLN A 73 10.50 3.22 21.79
N LYS A 74 10.35 4.54 21.96
CA LYS A 74 9.61 5.14 23.10
C LYS A 74 8.10 4.92 23.06
N LYS A 75 7.53 4.54 21.91
CA LYS A 75 6.10 4.23 21.76
C LYS A 75 5.79 2.74 21.78
N LYS A 76 6.79 1.85 21.89
CA LYS A 76 6.59 0.39 21.85
C LYS A 76 5.58 -0.12 22.87
N ASP A 77 5.51 0.50 24.05
CA ASP A 77 4.59 0.11 25.13
C ASP A 77 3.10 0.36 24.80
N HIS A 78 2.76 0.95 23.64
CA HIS A 78 1.37 1.16 23.18
C HIS A 78 1.05 0.42 21.88
N PHE A 79 2.02 -0.24 21.26
CA PHE A 79 1.91 -0.84 19.92
C PHE A 79 2.48 -2.26 19.87
N GLU A 80 2.31 -3.06 20.92
CA GLU A 80 2.84 -4.42 21.00
C GLU A 80 2.41 -5.29 19.79
N ASP A 81 1.21 -5.07 19.27
CA ASP A 81 0.67 -5.80 18.11
C ASP A 81 1.22 -5.32 16.74
N PHE A 82 1.78 -4.12 16.64
CA PHE A 82 2.37 -3.55 15.41
C PHE A 82 3.89 -3.65 15.36
N ALA A 83 4.51 -4.20 16.41
CA ALA A 83 5.95 -4.34 16.52
C ALA A 83 6.61 -5.07 15.33
N PRO A 84 6.01 -6.12 14.71
CA PRO A 84 6.65 -6.81 13.58
C PRO A 84 6.83 -5.92 12.36
N GLU A 85 5.81 -5.14 12.00
CA GLU A 85 5.82 -4.28 10.80
C GLU A 85 6.67 -3.01 11.00
N VAL A 86 6.82 -2.55 12.24
CA VAL A 86 7.51 -1.30 12.59
C VAL A 86 9.00 -1.51 12.89
N ASN A 87 9.43 -2.72 13.27
CA ASN A 87 10.84 -3.00 13.58
C ASN A 87 11.74 -3.05 12.33
N ASP A 88 11.18 -3.29 11.14
CA ASP A 88 11.90 -3.32 9.87
C ASP A 88 12.01 -1.97 9.15
N VAL A 89 11.65 -0.86 9.82
CA VAL A 89 11.90 0.53 9.35
C VAL A 89 13.41 0.86 9.25
N ARG A 90 14.30 -0.13 9.37
CA ARG A 90 15.71 -0.06 8.96
C ARG A 90 15.90 -0.21 7.45
N VAL A 91 14.92 -0.71 6.70
CA VAL A 91 14.99 -0.88 5.24
C VAL A 91 13.64 -0.51 4.63
N ILE A 92 13.40 0.80 4.50
CA ILE A 92 12.51 1.32 3.45
C ILE A 92 13.32 2.37 2.69
N ILE A 93 14.34 1.89 1.98
CA ILE A 93 14.92 2.45 0.75
C ILE A 93 15.34 1.26 -0.09
#